data_AF-A0A7J3VHK1-F1
#
_entry.id   AF-A0A7J3VHK1-F1
#
_cell.length_a   1.000
_cell.length_b   1.000
_cell.length_c   1.000
_cell.angle_alpha   90.00
_cell.angle_beta   90.00
_cell.angle_gamma   90.00
#
_symmetry.space_group_name_H-M   'P 1'
#
loop_
_entity.id
_entity.type
_entity.pdbx_description
1 polymer ?
#
loop_
_entity_poly.entity_id
_entity_poly.type
_entity_poly.pdbx_seq_one_letter_code
_entity_poly.pdbx_strand_id
1 'polypeptide(L)'
;MAKNGRNEAEEIIVQAIGHSDRRNILRIIGATQDGGTYSSILGETEMNTGHLNYHLRNLEGLIERDDERHYRLTKLGMKSVMLLDGITSDLDEEDIKLVSSAKTKKDDLFTGVVNLWANLVLFFSFTAILGLVSFLYFNIEAGYSGPTVYLWVILPCIVLVAEYFWLQKIKREAPERFIEFLSRLGIIR
;
A
#
# COMPACT_ATOMS: atom_id res chain seq x y z
N MET A 1 21.86 24.38 12.55
CA MET A 1 22.24 23.00 12.19
C MET A 1 21.61 21.95 13.11
N ALA A 2 21.72 22.04 14.44
CA ALA A 2 21.16 21.02 15.36
C ALA A 2 19.62 20.84 15.37
N LYS A 3 18.84 21.82 14.90
CA LYS A 3 17.37 21.69 14.79
C LYS A 3 16.95 20.76 13.64
N ASN A 4 17.73 20.71 12.55
CA ASN A 4 17.44 19.83 11.41
C ASN A 4 17.69 18.36 11.76
N GLY A 5 18.83 18.07 12.41
CA GLY A 5 19.17 16.70 12.80
C GLY A 5 18.23 16.06 13.82
N ARG A 6 17.54 16.84 14.65
CA ARG A 6 16.49 16.31 15.55
C ARG A 6 15.24 15.91 14.79
N ASN A 7 14.76 16.77 13.89
CA ASN A 7 13.60 16.46 13.06
C ASN A 7 13.88 15.26 12.14
N GLU A 8 15.08 15.18 11.55
CA GLU A 8 15.51 14.04 10.74
C GLU A 8 15.56 12.74 11.56
N ALA A 9 16.07 12.79 12.79
CA ALA A 9 16.07 11.63 13.67
C ALA A 9 14.64 11.17 14.03
N GLU A 10 13.73 12.11 14.32
CA GLU A 10 12.32 11.81 14.57
C GLU A 10 11.67 11.14 13.35
N GLU A 11 11.90 11.68 12.16
CA GLU A 11 11.35 11.13 10.91
C GLU A 11 11.86 9.71 10.64
N ILE A 12 13.16 9.46 10.80
CA ILE A 12 13.76 8.13 10.63
C ILE A 12 13.16 7.14 11.62
N ILE A 13 13.02 7.52 12.89
CA ILE A 13 12.42 6.65 13.92
C ILE A 13 10.98 6.32 13.55
N VAL A 14 10.15 7.34 13.26
CA VAL A 14 8.73 7.18 12.94
C VAL A 14 8.55 6.32 11.68
N GLN A 15 9.37 6.55 10.65
CA GLN A 15 9.34 5.77 9.42
C GLN A 15 9.71 4.30 9.69
N ALA A 16 10.74 4.05 10.49
CA ALA A 16 11.17 2.70 10.84
C ALA A 16 10.07 1.93 11.58
N ILE A 17 9.51 2.53 12.63
CA ILE A 17 8.47 1.91 13.47
C ILE A 17 7.09 1.87 12.81
N GLY A 18 6.86 2.64 11.74
CA GLY A 18 5.58 2.64 11.03
C GLY A 18 5.22 1.30 10.37
N HIS A 19 6.19 0.42 10.10
CA HIS A 19 5.99 -0.86 9.43
C HIS A 19 6.05 -2.04 10.39
N SER A 20 5.07 -2.95 10.34
CA SER A 20 4.97 -4.14 11.23
C SER A 20 6.26 -4.95 11.26
N ASP A 21 6.77 -5.27 10.09
CA ASP A 21 7.95 -6.12 9.90
C ASP A 21 9.20 -5.52 10.53
N ARG A 22 9.42 -4.21 10.33
CA ARG A 22 10.55 -3.49 10.93
C ARG A 22 10.43 -3.41 12.45
N ARG A 23 9.22 -3.20 12.99
CA ARG A 23 8.99 -3.28 14.45
C ARG A 23 9.34 -4.65 14.99
N ASN A 24 8.95 -5.71 14.29
CA ASN A 24 9.23 -7.08 14.70
C ASN A 24 10.75 -7.35 14.71
N ILE A 25 11.45 -6.98 13.63
CA ILE A 25 12.91 -7.10 13.54
C ILE A 25 13.61 -6.35 14.68
N LEU A 26 13.21 -5.11 14.95
CA LEU A 26 13.80 -4.31 16.05
C LEU A 26 13.57 -4.95 17.43
N ARG A 27 12.39 -5.55 17.67
CA ARG A 27 12.09 -6.28 18.91
C ARG A 27 12.90 -7.56 19.06
N ILE A 28 13.01 -8.35 17.99
CA ILE A 28 13.82 -9.59 17.97
C ILE A 28 15.28 -9.28 18.31
N ILE A 29 15.84 -8.25 17.65
CA ILE A 29 17.21 -7.82 17.91
C ILE A 29 17.35 -7.29 19.35
N GLY A 30 16.41 -6.45 19.81
CA GLY A 30 16.44 -5.86 21.15
C GLY A 30 16.25 -6.86 22.29
N ALA A 31 15.57 -7.99 22.05
CA ALA A 31 15.36 -9.05 23.02
C ALA A 31 16.57 -9.98 23.18
N THR A 32 17.50 -9.98 22.21
CA THR A 32 18.65 -10.89 22.20
C THR A 32 19.89 -10.19 22.79
N GLN A 33 20.49 -10.76 23.84
CA GLN A 33 21.65 -10.16 24.53
C GLN A 33 22.84 -9.92 23.60
N ASP A 34 23.11 -10.85 22.69
CA ASP A 34 24.22 -10.77 21.74
C ASP A 34 23.82 -10.19 20.37
N GLY A 35 22.58 -9.71 20.21
CA GLY A 35 22.02 -9.31 18.93
C GLY A 35 21.54 -10.50 18.08
N GLY A 36 20.77 -10.19 17.03
CA GLY A 36 20.13 -11.21 16.19
C GLY A 36 21.00 -11.63 15.01
N THR A 37 21.15 -12.92 14.75
CA THR A 37 21.75 -13.39 13.49
C THR A 37 20.76 -13.23 12.33
N TYR A 38 21.26 -13.18 11.10
CA TYR A 38 20.38 -13.17 9.92
C TYR A 38 19.40 -14.35 9.92
N SER A 39 19.89 -15.55 10.27
CA SER A 39 19.09 -16.78 10.28
C SER A 39 18.05 -16.77 11.39
N SER A 40 18.35 -16.23 12.57
CA SER A 40 17.38 -16.15 13.67
C SER A 40 16.26 -15.17 13.34
N ILE A 41 16.61 -13.98 12.81
CA ILE A 41 15.62 -12.99 12.38
C ILE A 41 14.74 -13.57 11.26
N LEU A 42 15.33 -14.27 10.28
CA LEU A 42 14.57 -14.90 9.20
C LEU A 42 13.60 -15.97 9.72
N GLY A 43 14.05 -16.79 10.68
CA GLY A 43 13.23 -17.84 11.28
C GLY A 43 12.06 -17.29 12.10
N GLU A 44 12.27 -16.21 12.85
CA GLU A 44 11.22 -15.60 13.69
C GLU A 44 10.25 -14.69 12.92
N THR A 45 10.65 -14.18 11.76
CA THR A 45 9.80 -13.29 10.94
C THR A 45 9.04 -14.03 9.84
N GLU A 46 9.34 -15.31 9.58
CA GLU A 46 8.80 -16.13 8.48
C GLU A 46 8.94 -15.45 7.09
N MET A 47 9.90 -14.54 6.94
CA MET A 47 10.13 -13.80 5.70
C MET A 47 10.94 -14.61 4.70
N ASN A 48 10.81 -14.26 3.41
CA ASN A 48 11.81 -14.66 2.43
C ASN A 48 13.06 -13.76 2.52
N THR A 49 14.17 -14.25 1.95
CA THR A 49 15.47 -13.58 2.03
C THR A 49 15.49 -12.18 1.40
N GLY A 50 14.81 -12.00 0.26
CA GLY A 50 14.72 -10.69 -0.40
C GLY A 50 13.96 -9.68 0.44
N HIS A 51 12.87 -10.11 1.07
CA HIS A 51 12.03 -9.30 1.93
C HIS A 51 12.77 -8.87 3.20
N LEU A 52 13.48 -9.80 3.86
CA LEU A 52 14.28 -9.47 5.03
C LEU A 52 15.41 -8.48 4.69
N ASN A 53 16.14 -8.71 3.59
CA ASN A 53 17.21 -7.80 3.16
C ASN A 53 16.70 -6.37 2.88
N TYR A 54 15.50 -6.25 2.30
CA TYR A 54 14.86 -4.95 2.09
C TYR A 54 14.63 -4.22 3.42
N HIS A 55 14.07 -4.91 4.43
CA HIS A 55 13.82 -4.30 5.73
C HIS A 55 15.09 -3.99 6.51
N LEU A 56 16.11 -4.86 6.48
CA LEU A 56 17.40 -4.61 7.12
C LEU A 56 18.10 -3.38 6.54
N ARG A 57 18.06 -3.19 5.22
CA ARG A 57 18.59 -1.98 4.57
C ARG A 57 17.84 -0.72 5.00
N ASN A 58 16.52 -0.80 5.12
CA ASN A 58 15.71 0.34 5.59
C ASN A 58 15.85 0.62 7.09
N LEU A 59 16.50 -0.28 7.84
CA LEU A 59 16.83 -0.11 9.26
C LEU A 59 18.28 0.35 9.45
N GLU A 60 19.03 0.63 8.39
CA GLU A 60 20.39 1.15 8.48
C GLU A 60 20.45 2.42 9.34
N GLY A 61 21.41 2.48 10.26
CA GLY A 61 21.52 3.55 11.26
C GLY A 61 20.70 3.31 12.55
N LEU A 62 19.66 2.47 12.50
CA LEU A 62 18.96 1.96 13.70
C LEU A 62 19.55 0.63 14.16
N ILE A 63 20.04 -0.16 13.21
CA ILE A 63 20.78 -1.40 13.45
C ILE A 63 22.21 -1.27 12.89
N GLU A 64 23.14 -1.93 13.55
CA GLU A 64 24.51 -2.12 13.10
C GLU A 64 24.84 -3.61 13.06
N ARG A 65 25.77 -4.00 12.19
CA ARG A 65 26.23 -5.38 12.10
C ARG A 65 27.65 -5.46 12.63
N ASP A 66 27.88 -6.32 13.61
CA ASP A 66 29.21 -6.54 14.16
C ASP A 66 30.07 -7.47 13.30
N ASP A 67 31.35 -7.60 13.68
CA ASP A 67 32.34 -8.42 12.98
C ASP A 67 31.98 -9.92 13.01
N GLU A 68 31.19 -10.34 13.99
CA GLU A 68 30.66 -11.71 14.14
C GLU A 68 29.36 -11.93 13.35
N ARG A 69 28.91 -10.93 12.58
CA ARG A 69 27.71 -10.95 11.74
C ARG A 69 26.39 -10.92 12.51
N HIS A 70 26.38 -10.50 13.77
CA HIS A 70 25.16 -10.22 14.52
C HIS A 70 24.67 -8.81 14.25
N TYR A 71 23.36 -8.65 14.15
CA TYR A 71 22.70 -7.35 14.11
C TYR A 71 22.44 -6.88 15.54
N ARG A 72 22.85 -5.66 15.87
CA ARG A 72 22.66 -5.02 17.17
C ARG A 72 21.94 -3.68 16.99
N LEU A 73 21.17 -3.28 17.99
CA LEU A 73 20.52 -1.96 17.99
C LEU A 73 21.56 -0.87 18.25
N THR A 74 21.56 0.16 17.43
CA THR A 74 22.29 1.39 17.75
C THR A 74 21.57 2.16 18.88
N LYS A 75 22.16 3.25 19.35
CA LYS A 75 21.47 4.17 20.28
C LYS A 75 20.14 4.69 19.74
N LEU A 76 20.02 4.84 18.43
CA LEU A 76 18.79 5.26 17.76
C LEU A 76 17.78 4.10 17.71
N GLY A 77 18.25 2.88 17.40
CA GLY A 77 17.43 1.66 17.44
C GLY A 77 16.83 1.39 18.81
N MET A 78 17.63 1.50 19.87
CA MET A 78 17.15 1.32 21.26
C MET A 78 16.06 2.34 21.63
N LYS A 79 16.24 3.62 21.27
CA LYS A 79 15.20 4.64 21.47
C LYS A 79 13.92 4.33 20.72
N SER A 80 14.03 3.76 19.51
CA SER A 80 12.88 3.37 18.70
C SER A 80 12.08 2.24 19.35
N VAL A 81 12.75 1.24 19.91
CA VAL A 81 12.10 0.16 20.67
C VAL A 81 11.44 0.70 21.95
N MET A 82 12.11 1.57 22.70
CA MET A 82 11.52 2.20 23.89
C MET A 82 10.24 2.99 23.55
N LEU A 83 10.23 3.70 22.42
CA LEU A 83 9.02 4.39 21.95
C LEU A 83 7.91 3.42 21.58
N LEU A 84 8.24 2.30 20.92
CA LEU A 84 7.25 1.26 20.61
C LEU A 84 6.57 0.71 21.85
N ASP A 85 7.37 0.44 22.87
CA ASP A 85 6.85 -0.11 24.12
C ASP A 85 6.00 0.95 24.85
N GLY A 86 6.48 2.19 24.91
CA GLY A 86 5.76 3.30 25.54
C GLY A 86 4.46 3.72 24.86
N ILE A 87 4.32 3.52 23.53
CA ILE A 87 3.04 3.76 22.83
C ILE A 87 1.96 2.75 23.27
N THR A 88 2.37 1.54 23.67
CA THR A 88 1.45 0.46 24.01
C THR A 88 1.31 0.19 25.50
N SER A 89 2.22 0.69 26.35
CA SER A 89 2.36 0.20 27.73
C SER A 89 1.21 0.52 28.66
N ASP A 90 0.29 1.41 28.29
CA ASP A 90 -0.78 1.89 29.17
C ASP A 90 -2.11 2.07 28.43
N LEU A 91 -2.28 1.39 27.29
CA LEU A 91 -3.55 1.44 26.54
C LEU A 91 -4.60 0.58 27.23
N ASP A 92 -5.71 1.21 27.63
CA ASP A 92 -6.88 0.50 28.15
C ASP A 92 -7.89 0.13 27.03
N GLU A 93 -8.99 -0.55 27.40
CA GLU A 93 -10.03 -0.93 26.43
C GLU A 93 -10.70 0.30 25.77
N GLU A 94 -10.76 1.45 26.46
CA GLU A 94 -11.33 2.68 25.92
C GLU A 94 -10.40 3.29 24.87
N ASP A 95 -9.09 3.32 25.13
CA ASP A 95 -8.06 3.77 24.19
C ASP A 95 -8.05 2.94 22.91
N ILE A 96 -8.16 1.60 23.03
CA ILE A 96 -8.25 0.70 21.87
C ILE A 96 -9.51 1.01 21.04
N LYS A 97 -10.62 1.34 21.69
CA LYS A 97 -11.85 1.75 20.99
C LYS A 97 -11.65 3.07 20.24
N LEU A 98 -10.93 4.03 20.81
CA LEU A 98 -10.59 5.28 20.14
C LEU A 98 -9.72 5.04 18.90
N VAL A 99 -8.75 4.13 18.96
CA VAL A 99 -7.93 3.73 17.79
C VAL A 99 -8.81 3.16 16.67
N SER A 100 -9.79 2.31 17.00
CA SER A 100 -10.71 1.76 16.00
C SER A 100 -11.53 2.86 15.31
N SER A 101 -12.00 3.85 16.06
CA SER A 101 -12.77 4.99 15.54
C SER A 101 -11.94 5.91 14.65
N ALA A 102 -10.65 6.10 14.98
CA ALA A 102 -9.71 6.86 14.16
C ALA A 102 -9.40 6.14 12.84
N LYS A 103 -9.28 4.81 12.86
CA LYS A 103 -9.06 4.00 11.66
C LYS A 103 -10.26 4.07 10.70
N THR A 104 -11.48 3.93 11.22
CA THR A 104 -12.71 3.99 10.40
C THR A 104 -12.84 5.28 9.60
N LYS A 105 -12.49 6.44 10.18
CA LYS A 105 -12.56 7.73 9.47
C LYS A 105 -11.57 7.81 8.31
N LYS A 106 -10.37 7.25 8.44
CA LYS A 106 -9.36 7.26 7.38
C LYS A 106 -9.81 6.38 6.21
N ASP A 107 -10.27 5.17 6.49
CA ASP A 107 -10.70 4.21 5.46
C ASP A 107 -11.92 4.71 4.67
N ASP A 108 -12.85 5.44 5.32
CA ASP A 108 -14.02 6.04 4.67
C ASP A 108 -13.62 7.16 3.68
N LEU A 109 -12.65 8.01 4.05
CA LEU A 109 -12.12 9.05 3.15
C LEU A 109 -11.41 8.45 1.93
N PHE A 110 -10.56 7.44 2.13
CA PHE A 110 -9.91 6.74 1.01
C PHE A 110 -10.92 6.08 0.09
N THR A 111 -11.92 5.40 0.66
CA THR A 111 -12.98 4.75 -0.11
C THR A 111 -13.80 5.77 -0.91
N GLY A 112 -14.10 6.93 -0.33
CA GLY A 112 -14.78 8.03 -1.01
C GLY A 112 -14.01 8.56 -2.22
N VAL A 113 -12.70 8.82 -2.06
CA VAL A 113 -11.84 9.32 -3.14
C VAL A 113 -11.71 8.28 -4.27
N VAL A 114 -11.51 7.01 -3.93
CA VAL A 114 -11.40 5.93 -4.93
C VAL A 114 -12.72 5.76 -5.70
N ASN A 115 -13.86 5.79 -5.02
CA ASN A 115 -15.16 5.70 -5.67
C ASN A 115 -15.42 6.92 -6.57
N LEU A 116 -15.04 8.13 -6.16
CA LEU A 116 -15.14 9.33 -6.98
C LEU A 116 -14.34 9.18 -8.28
N TRP A 117 -13.08 8.76 -8.17
CA TRP A 117 -12.21 8.52 -9.34
C TRP A 117 -12.77 7.44 -10.27
N ALA A 118 -13.21 6.30 -9.72
CA ALA A 118 -13.80 5.22 -10.50
C ALA A 118 -15.05 5.68 -11.26
N ASN A 119 -15.92 6.47 -10.62
CA ASN A 119 -17.12 7.02 -11.25
C ASN A 119 -16.77 8.02 -12.37
N LEU A 120 -15.74 8.84 -12.18
CA LEU A 120 -15.25 9.74 -13.24
C LEU A 120 -14.72 8.97 -14.44
N VAL A 121 -13.90 7.94 -14.22
CA VAL A 121 -13.36 7.10 -15.30
C VAL A 121 -14.51 6.43 -16.07
N LEU A 122 -15.50 5.89 -15.39
CA LEU A 122 -16.69 5.30 -16.01
C LEU A 122 -17.49 6.34 -16.82
N PHE A 123 -17.69 7.53 -16.25
CA PHE A 123 -18.40 8.62 -16.93
C PHE A 123 -17.67 9.07 -18.20
N PHE A 124 -16.36 9.27 -18.14
CA PHE A 124 -15.55 9.64 -19.31
C PHE A 124 -15.48 8.53 -20.35
N SER A 125 -15.40 7.26 -19.92
CA SER A 125 -15.44 6.12 -20.83
C SER A 125 -16.79 6.04 -21.55
N PHE A 126 -17.89 6.22 -20.83
CA PHE A 126 -19.24 6.21 -21.39
C PHE A 126 -19.46 7.35 -22.39
N THR A 127 -19.04 8.57 -22.04
CA THR A 127 -19.16 9.74 -22.92
C THR A 127 -18.29 9.60 -24.18
N ALA A 128 -17.08 9.04 -24.06
CA ALA A 128 -16.23 8.73 -25.21
C ALA A 128 -16.89 7.70 -26.16
N ILE A 129 -17.51 6.65 -25.61
CA ILE A 129 -18.24 5.65 -26.39
C ILE A 129 -19.42 6.30 -27.14
N LEU A 130 -20.22 7.14 -26.46
CA LEU A 130 -21.33 7.85 -27.12
C LEU A 130 -20.86 8.77 -28.23
N GLY A 131 -19.77 9.50 -28.02
CA GLY A 131 -19.14 10.34 -29.04
C GLY A 131 -18.69 9.53 -30.25
N LEU A 132 -18.09 8.36 -30.01
CA LEU A 132 -17.61 7.47 -31.06
C LEU A 132 -18.77 6.85 -31.87
N VAL A 133 -19.85 6.43 -31.21
CA VAL A 133 -21.07 5.96 -31.89
C VAL A 133 -21.69 7.07 -32.75
N SER A 134 -21.80 8.28 -32.21
CA SER A 134 -22.36 9.43 -32.94
C SER A 134 -21.51 9.81 -34.15
N PHE A 135 -20.18 9.80 -34.00
CA PHE A 135 -19.24 10.05 -35.10
C PHE A 135 -19.41 9.02 -36.23
N LEU A 136 -19.54 7.73 -35.89
CA LEU A 136 -19.73 6.68 -36.89
C LEU A 136 -21.09 6.76 -37.58
N TYR A 137 -22.15 7.11 -36.85
CA TYR A 137 -23.47 7.36 -37.42
C TYR A 137 -23.43 8.44 -38.49
N PHE A 138 -22.79 9.57 -38.17
CA PHE A 138 -22.65 10.68 -39.11
C PHE A 138 -21.80 10.32 -40.33
N ASN A 139 -20.74 9.52 -40.15
CA ASN A 139 -19.90 9.05 -41.25
C ASN A 139 -20.65 8.11 -42.22
N ILE A 140 -21.55 7.27 -41.71
CA ILE A 140 -22.35 6.35 -42.53
C ILE A 140 -23.45 7.12 -43.27
N GLU A 141 -24.13 8.06 -42.60
CA GLU A 141 -25.13 8.91 -43.24
C GLU A 141 -24.51 9.79 -44.35
N ALA A 142 -23.28 10.24 -44.16
CA ALA A 142 -22.51 10.97 -45.18
C ALA A 142 -21.91 10.06 -46.28
N GLY A 143 -22.11 8.74 -46.22
CA GLY A 143 -21.73 7.79 -47.27
C GLY A 143 -20.26 7.39 -47.30
N TYR A 144 -19.47 7.75 -46.28
CA TYR A 144 -18.03 7.43 -46.22
C TYR A 144 -17.74 5.99 -45.77
N SER A 145 -18.72 5.29 -45.18
CA SER A 145 -18.51 3.98 -44.55
C SER A 145 -19.76 3.11 -44.59
N GLY A 146 -19.58 1.79 -44.64
CA GLY A 146 -20.68 0.81 -44.59
C GLY A 146 -21.16 0.48 -43.17
N PRO A 147 -22.31 -0.19 -43.01
CA PRO A 147 -22.89 -0.52 -41.69
C PRO A 147 -22.05 -1.46 -40.82
N THR A 148 -21.05 -2.14 -41.40
CA THR A 148 -20.19 -3.11 -40.70
C THR A 148 -19.27 -2.47 -39.66
N VAL A 149 -19.07 -1.15 -39.68
CA VAL A 149 -18.19 -0.44 -38.74
C VAL A 149 -18.74 -0.43 -37.30
N TYR A 150 -20.06 -0.53 -37.11
CA TYR A 150 -20.66 -0.62 -35.77
C TYR A 150 -20.25 -1.88 -34.99
N LEU A 151 -20.00 -3.00 -35.69
CA LEU A 151 -19.59 -4.25 -35.05
C LEU A 151 -18.23 -4.13 -34.34
N TRP A 152 -17.34 -3.30 -34.88
CA TRP A 152 -16.01 -3.02 -34.31
C TRP A 152 -16.05 -2.15 -33.06
N VAL A 153 -17.18 -1.50 -32.79
CA VAL A 153 -17.40 -0.66 -31.59
C VAL A 153 -18.15 -1.39 -30.51
N ILE A 154 -19.14 -2.19 -30.90
CA ILE A 154 -19.95 -2.97 -29.98
C ILE A 154 -19.07 -4.02 -29.26
N LEU A 155 -18.14 -4.65 -29.97
CA LEU A 155 -17.22 -5.65 -29.41
C LEU A 155 -16.38 -5.13 -28.22
N PRO A 156 -15.61 -4.04 -28.34
CA PRO A 156 -14.84 -3.50 -27.22
C PRO A 156 -15.73 -2.97 -26.09
N CYS A 157 -16.93 -2.45 -26.39
CA CYS A 157 -17.87 -2.05 -25.35
C CYS A 157 -18.35 -3.23 -24.49
N ILE A 158 -18.62 -4.39 -25.11
CA ILE A 158 -18.98 -5.62 -24.40
C ILE A 158 -17.82 -6.09 -23.52
N VAL A 159 -16.58 -6.00 -24.02
CA VAL A 159 -15.38 -6.35 -23.25
C VAL A 159 -15.21 -5.45 -22.02
N LEU A 160 -15.39 -4.14 -22.16
CA LEU A 160 -15.30 -3.19 -21.04
C LEU A 160 -16.38 -3.44 -19.98
N VAL A 161 -17.60 -3.76 -20.39
CA VAL A 161 -18.69 -4.12 -19.45
C VAL A 161 -18.35 -5.43 -18.72
N ALA A 162 -17.83 -6.43 -19.43
CA ALA A 162 -17.40 -7.69 -18.83
C ALA A 162 -16.25 -7.49 -17.82
N GLU A 163 -15.24 -6.67 -18.17
CA GLU A 163 -14.15 -6.29 -17.27
C GLU A 163 -14.66 -5.57 -16.02
N TYR A 164 -15.62 -4.64 -16.16
CA TYR A 164 -16.22 -3.95 -15.02
C TYR A 164 -16.95 -4.91 -14.07
N PHE A 165 -17.75 -5.85 -14.60
CA PHE A 165 -18.41 -6.86 -13.78
C PHE A 165 -17.41 -7.81 -13.10
N TRP A 166 -16.33 -8.16 -13.79
CA TRP A 166 -15.26 -8.97 -13.22
C TRP A 166 -14.56 -8.25 -12.08
N LEU A 167 -14.26 -6.95 -12.22
CA LEU A 167 -13.68 -6.11 -11.16
C LEU A 167 -14.63 -5.99 -9.96
N GLN A 168 -15.93 -5.79 -10.20
CA GLN A 168 -16.94 -5.75 -9.13
C GLN A 168 -17.02 -7.08 -8.37
N LYS A 169 -16.92 -8.21 -9.08
CA LYS A 169 -16.89 -9.54 -8.47
C LYS A 169 -15.64 -9.74 -7.60
N ILE A 170 -14.47 -9.32 -8.09
CA ILE A 170 -13.21 -9.39 -7.33
C ILE A 170 -13.27 -8.53 -6.07
N LYS A 171 -13.80 -7.31 -6.17
CA LYS A 171 -13.99 -6.42 -5.00
C LYS A 171 -14.81 -7.10 -3.90
N ARG A 172 -15.80 -7.91 -4.27
CA ARG A 172 -16.67 -8.63 -3.32
C ARG A 172 -16.02 -9.89 -2.74
N GLU A 173 -15.25 -10.64 -3.53
CA GLU A 173 -14.67 -11.92 -3.13
C GLU A 173 -13.30 -11.78 -2.43
N ALA A 174 -12.50 -10.76 -2.76
CA ALA A 174 -11.14 -10.57 -2.22
C ALA A 174 -10.72 -9.09 -2.20
N PRO A 175 -11.20 -8.28 -1.23
CA PRO A 175 -10.90 -6.85 -1.16
C PRO A 175 -9.40 -6.56 -1.02
N GLU A 176 -8.64 -7.42 -0.33
CA GLU A 176 -7.20 -7.26 -0.12
C GLU A 176 -6.39 -7.34 -1.42
N ARG A 177 -6.74 -8.28 -2.31
CA ARG A 177 -6.10 -8.43 -3.64
C ARG A 177 -6.46 -7.28 -4.57
N PHE A 178 -7.66 -6.72 -4.44
CA PHE A 178 -8.08 -5.55 -5.21
C PHE A 178 -7.29 -4.30 -4.81
N ILE A 179 -7.04 -4.13 -3.51
CA ILE A 179 -6.18 -3.04 -2.99
C ILE A 179 -4.73 -3.22 -3.46
N GLU A 180 -4.19 -4.44 -3.42
CA GLU A 180 -2.84 -4.74 -3.92
C GLU A 180 -2.72 -4.48 -5.43
N PHE A 181 -3.75 -4.81 -6.22
CA PHE A 181 -3.81 -4.53 -7.65
C PHE A 181 -3.84 -3.03 -7.96
N LEU A 182 -4.64 -2.25 -7.23
CA LEU A 182 -4.70 -0.79 -7.37
C LEU A 182 -3.40 -0.10 -6.91
N SER A 183 -2.73 -0.65 -5.90
CA SER A 183 -1.40 -0.24 -5.46
C SER A 183 -0.35 -0.48 -6.54
N ARG A 184 -0.35 -1.65 -7.20
CA ARG A 184 0.56 -1.96 -8.32
C ARG A 184 0.34 -1.07 -9.54
N LEU A 185 -0.88 -0.61 -9.77
CA LEU A 185 -1.22 0.35 -10.84
C LEU A 185 -0.84 1.81 -10.48
N GLY A 186 -0.36 2.07 -9.26
CA GLY A 186 0.02 3.41 -8.80
C GLY A 186 -1.17 4.35 -8.57
N ILE A 187 -2.39 3.84 -8.59
CA ILE A 187 -3.63 4.60 -8.36
C ILE A 187 -3.79 4.91 -6.87
N ILE A 188 -3.23 4.05 -6.01
CA ILE A 188 -3.23 4.18 -4.55
C ILE A 188 -1.80 3.94 -4.06
N ARG A 189 -1.32 4.75 -3.11
CA ARG A 189 0.02 4.63 -2.51
C ARG A 189 -0.06 4.04 -1.11
#